data_AF-A0A4Q7IS50-F1
#
_entry.id   AF-A0A4Q7IS50-F1
#
_cell.length_a   1.000
_cell.length_b   1.000
_cell.length_c   1.000
_cell.angle_alpha   90.00
_cell.angle_beta   90.00
_cell.angle_gamma   90.00
#
_symmetry.space_group_name_H-M   'P 1'
#
loop_
_entity.id
_entity.type
_entity.pdbx_description
1 polymer ?
#
loop_
_entity_poly.entity_id
_entity_poly.type
_entity_poly.pdbx_seq_one_letter_code
_entity_poly.pdbx_strand_id
1 'polypeptide(L)'
;MMCFDPMELQLTGAILSLAMAIGMLILFMANRSSTPFLYWSLAGISNALAYFWSSFFDVVALPFGSTSVALNIGLENTLFALNYVFILLGVLNHLSIQFNIKHIFTIMTFLFGLQFIAALSYSFEVRITVFTLCVMIIKLVGIYLLYQGIKHAKRLHYLPLFIIEILVLLQLMLRAIFTRFAEVGYIIEPNHPINTAGWLADILYISMVSFACVIVIMKDKHSNDINRL
;
A
#
# COMPACT_ATOMS: atom_id res chain seq x y z
N MET A 1 -9.91 -24.41 -11.83
CA MET A 1 -9.63 -23.17 -11.10
C MET A 1 -9.75 -22.03 -12.11
N MET A 2 -10.57 -21.00 -11.85
CA MET A 2 -10.59 -19.81 -12.71
C MET A 2 -9.34 -18.99 -12.38
N CYS A 3 -8.41 -18.90 -13.33
CA CYS A 3 -7.32 -17.94 -13.27
C CYS A 3 -7.82 -16.68 -13.99
N PHE A 4 -7.87 -15.56 -13.27
CA PHE A 4 -8.21 -14.26 -13.85
C PHE A 4 -7.02 -13.73 -14.64
N ASP A 5 -7.30 -12.95 -15.68
CA ASP A 5 -6.26 -12.26 -16.44
C ASP A 5 -5.55 -11.24 -15.52
N PRO A 6 -4.22 -11.29 -15.37
CA PRO A 6 -3.45 -10.32 -14.58
C PRO A 6 -3.71 -8.86 -14.98
N MET A 7 -3.93 -8.60 -16.27
CA MET A 7 -4.23 -7.26 -16.77
C MET A 7 -5.58 -6.76 -16.26
N GLU A 8 -6.61 -7.63 -16.25
CA GLU A 8 -7.93 -7.30 -15.69
C GLU A 8 -7.83 -6.99 -14.19
N LEU A 9 -7.04 -7.76 -13.45
CA LEU A 9 -6.81 -7.55 -12.02
C LEU A 9 -6.07 -6.24 -11.74
N GLN A 10 -5.00 -5.93 -12.49
CA GLN A 10 -4.27 -4.68 -12.36
C GLN A 10 -5.16 -3.48 -12.69
N LEU A 11 -5.93 -3.54 -13.79
CA LEU A 11 -6.85 -2.48 -14.17
C LEU A 11 -7.95 -2.27 -13.11
N THR A 12 -8.50 -3.37 -12.57
CA THR A 12 -9.49 -3.31 -11.49
C THR A 12 -8.89 -2.68 -10.23
N GLY A 13 -7.65 -3.06 -9.86
CA GLY A 13 -6.91 -2.46 -8.76
C GLY A 13 -6.66 -0.97 -8.95
N ALA A 14 -6.32 -0.54 -10.17
CA ALA A 14 -6.13 0.86 -10.53
C ALA A 14 -7.43 1.66 -10.38
N ILE A 15 -8.54 1.14 -10.90
CA ILE A 15 -9.87 1.78 -10.83
C ILE A 15 -10.31 1.94 -9.37
N LEU A 16 -10.17 0.89 -8.55
CA LEU A 16 -10.54 0.96 -7.13
C LEU A 16 -9.65 1.93 -6.35
N SER A 17 -8.35 1.96 -6.64
CA SER A 17 -7.42 2.92 -6.04
C SER A 17 -7.77 4.36 -6.42
N LEU A 18 -8.18 4.59 -7.67
CA LEU A 18 -8.64 5.89 -8.14
C LEU A 18 -9.98 6.29 -7.50
N ALA A 19 -10.90 5.33 -7.33
CA ALA A 19 -12.15 5.57 -6.62
C ALA A 19 -11.92 5.96 -5.15
N MET A 20 -10.97 5.28 -4.47
CA MET A 20 -10.49 5.69 -3.14
C MET A 20 -9.93 7.12 -3.17
N ALA A 21 -9.04 7.41 -4.12
CA ALA A 21 -8.42 8.73 -4.26
C ALA A 21 -9.45 9.85 -4.40
N ILE A 22 -10.39 9.69 -5.34
CA ILE A 22 -11.45 10.66 -5.63
C ILE A 22 -12.39 10.79 -4.43
N GLY A 23 -12.84 9.67 -3.85
CA GLY A 23 -13.74 9.69 -2.70
C GLY A 23 -13.15 10.43 -1.51
N MET A 24 -11.89 10.15 -1.16
CA MET A 24 -11.18 10.86 -0.10
C MET A 24 -10.94 12.33 -0.44
N LEU A 25 -10.64 12.66 -1.71
CA LEU A 25 -10.46 14.05 -2.13
C LEU A 25 -11.77 14.85 -2.01
N ILE A 26 -12.90 14.27 -2.40
CA ILE A 26 -14.23 14.91 -2.26
C ILE A 26 -14.53 15.16 -0.77
N LEU A 27 -14.26 14.18 0.10
CA LEU A 27 -14.43 14.35 1.55
C LEU A 27 -13.50 15.42 2.12
N PHE A 28 -12.25 15.51 1.65
CA PHE A 28 -11.34 16.59 2.00
C PHE A 28 -11.85 17.96 1.52
N MET A 29 -12.37 18.05 0.30
CA MET A 29 -12.95 19.29 -0.22
C MET A 29 -14.19 19.72 0.57
N ALA A 30 -15.02 18.77 1.00
CA ALA A 30 -16.18 19.03 1.85
C ALA A 30 -15.79 19.42 3.29
N ASN A 31 -14.65 18.93 3.80
CA ASN A 31 -14.13 19.27 5.12
C ASN A 31 -12.62 19.50 5.11
N ARG A 32 -12.21 20.69 4.66
CA ARG A 32 -10.78 21.06 4.50
C ARG A 32 -9.97 21.02 5.79
N SER A 33 -10.61 21.05 6.96
CA SER A 33 -9.94 20.92 8.25
C SER A 33 -9.40 19.50 8.50
N SER A 34 -9.98 18.48 7.86
CA SER A 34 -9.61 17.08 8.02
C SER A 34 -8.54 16.68 7.02
N THR A 35 -7.31 17.11 7.28
CA THR A 35 -6.14 16.77 6.44
C THR A 35 -5.83 15.26 6.29
N PRO A 36 -6.26 14.33 7.18
CA PRO A 36 -6.13 12.88 6.93
C PRO A 36 -6.70 12.41 5.59
N PHE A 37 -7.83 12.99 5.15
CA PHE A 37 -8.43 12.67 3.86
C PHE A 37 -7.53 13.00 2.66
N LEU A 38 -6.71 14.05 2.76
CA LEU A 38 -5.76 14.40 1.71
C LEU A 38 -4.67 13.32 1.59
N TYR A 39 -4.11 12.85 2.70
CA TYR A 39 -3.11 11.78 2.69
C TYR A 39 -3.71 10.48 2.17
N TRP A 40 -4.91 10.11 2.59
CA TRP A 40 -5.57 8.91 2.07
C TRP A 40 -5.95 9.03 0.59
N SER A 41 -6.22 10.24 0.10
CA SER A 41 -6.35 10.49 -1.33
C SER A 41 -5.04 10.22 -2.07
N LEU A 42 -3.92 10.76 -1.56
CA LEU A 42 -2.59 10.52 -2.13
C LEU A 42 -2.19 9.05 -2.09
N ALA A 43 -2.61 8.31 -1.06
CA ALA A 43 -2.42 6.86 -0.98
C ALA A 43 -3.10 6.16 -2.18
N GLY A 44 -4.37 6.47 -2.43
CA GLY A 44 -5.10 5.98 -3.61
C GLY A 44 -4.44 6.36 -4.93
N ILE A 45 -3.96 7.60 -5.09
CA ILE A 45 -3.25 8.06 -6.30
C ILE A 45 -1.97 7.26 -6.51
N SER A 46 -1.13 7.12 -5.46
CA SER A 46 0.12 6.38 -5.57
C SER A 46 -0.10 4.92 -5.94
N ASN A 47 -1.14 4.29 -5.38
CA ASN A 47 -1.48 2.91 -5.67
C ASN A 47 -2.05 2.74 -7.10
N ALA A 48 -2.90 3.67 -7.54
CA ALA A 48 -3.41 3.67 -8.91
C ALA A 48 -2.27 3.81 -9.93
N LEU A 49 -1.34 4.73 -9.67
CA LEU A 49 -0.15 4.90 -10.51
C LEU A 49 0.73 3.64 -10.53
N ALA A 50 0.88 2.94 -9.40
CA ALA A 50 1.63 1.68 -9.35
C ALA A 50 1.01 0.63 -10.28
N TYR A 51 -0.30 0.42 -10.20
CA TYR A 51 -1.01 -0.52 -11.09
C TYR A 51 -0.92 -0.12 -12.57
N PHE A 52 -1.14 1.16 -12.90
CA PHE A 52 -1.01 1.64 -14.27
C PHE A 52 0.42 1.44 -14.81
N TRP A 53 1.42 1.73 -13.98
CA TRP A 53 2.82 1.57 -14.36
C TRP A 53 3.17 0.11 -14.64
N SER A 54 2.70 -0.81 -13.79
CA SER A 54 2.84 -2.25 -13.99
C SER A 54 2.23 -2.70 -15.32
N SER A 55 0.98 -2.29 -15.63
CA SER A 55 0.32 -2.66 -16.90
C SER A 55 0.97 -2.07 -18.14
N PHE A 56 1.50 -0.84 -18.08
CA PHE A 56 2.19 -0.21 -19.22
C PHE A 56 3.55 -0.85 -19.50
N PHE A 57 4.25 -1.30 -18.45
CA PHE A 57 5.59 -1.88 -18.57
C PHE A 57 5.57 -3.24 -19.26
N ASP A 58 4.59 -4.09 -18.93
CA ASP A 58 4.39 -5.40 -19.57
C ASP A 58 4.21 -5.29 -21.09
N VAL A 59 3.76 -4.13 -21.58
CA VAL A 59 3.52 -3.86 -23.01
C VAL A 59 4.73 -3.21 -23.71
N VAL A 60 5.52 -2.38 -23.02
CA VAL A 60 6.46 -1.43 -23.68
C VAL A 60 7.94 -1.77 -23.48
N ALA A 61 8.32 -2.50 -22.44
CA ALA A 61 9.70 -2.40 -21.94
C ALA A 61 10.64 -3.59 -22.18
N LEU A 62 10.16 -4.67 -22.78
CA LEU A 62 11.00 -5.81 -23.19
C LEU A 62 12.20 -5.43 -24.10
N PRO A 63 12.18 -4.35 -24.92
CA PRO A 63 13.31 -4.03 -25.79
C PRO A 63 14.52 -3.30 -25.15
N PHE A 64 14.41 -2.73 -23.94
CA PHE A 64 15.30 -1.63 -23.50
C PHE A 64 16.40 -2.00 -22.47
N GLY A 65 16.66 -3.28 -22.23
CA GLY A 65 17.79 -3.76 -21.40
C GLY A 65 17.60 -3.61 -19.88
N SER A 66 18.60 -4.06 -19.11
CA SER A 66 18.53 -4.27 -17.65
C SER A 66 18.29 -2.99 -16.82
N THR A 67 18.78 -1.84 -17.28
CA THR A 67 18.59 -0.55 -16.59
C THR A 67 17.15 -0.07 -16.67
N SER A 68 16.47 -0.31 -17.79
CA SER A 68 15.05 -0.03 -17.95
C SER A 68 14.22 -0.88 -16.99
N VAL A 69 14.52 -2.18 -16.91
CA VAL A 69 13.84 -3.11 -15.98
C VAL A 69 13.99 -2.65 -14.52
N ALA A 70 15.21 -2.29 -14.10
CA ALA A 70 15.47 -1.85 -12.73
C ALA A 70 14.74 -0.55 -12.37
N LEU A 71 14.70 0.42 -13.30
CA LEU A 71 13.99 1.69 -13.10
C LEU A 71 12.49 1.46 -12.93
N ASN A 72 11.90 0.58 -13.74
CA ASN A 72 10.47 0.32 -13.71
C ASN A 72 10.03 -0.41 -12.46
N ILE A 73 10.71 -1.52 -12.11
CA ILE A 73 10.47 -2.22 -10.84
C ILE A 73 10.66 -1.26 -9.66
N GLY A 74 11.67 -0.37 -9.75
CA GLY A 74 11.91 0.59 -8.68
C GLY A 74 10.83 1.63 -8.53
N LEU A 75 10.28 2.16 -9.63
CA LEU A 75 9.15 3.08 -9.59
C LEU A 75 7.90 2.41 -9.02
N GLU A 76 7.54 1.23 -9.54
CA GLU A 76 6.37 0.46 -9.11
C GLU A 76 6.42 0.17 -7.60
N ASN A 77 7.53 -0.41 -7.14
CA ASN A 77 7.74 -0.72 -5.72
C ASN A 77 7.70 0.53 -4.83
N THR A 78 8.28 1.64 -5.29
CA THR A 78 8.28 2.89 -4.52
C THR A 78 6.87 3.47 -4.42
N LEU A 79 6.07 3.39 -5.49
CA LEU A 79 4.67 3.82 -5.50
C LEU A 79 3.80 2.95 -4.58
N PHE A 80 4.00 1.62 -4.58
CA PHE A 80 3.33 0.73 -3.62
C PHE A 80 3.73 1.02 -2.16
N ALA A 81 5.01 1.28 -1.90
CA ALA A 81 5.46 1.64 -0.56
C ALA A 81 4.89 3.01 -0.11
N LEU A 82 4.81 3.98 -1.01
CA LEU A 82 4.21 5.30 -0.78
C LEU A 82 2.75 5.18 -0.33
N ASN A 83 1.96 4.29 -0.94
CA ASN A 83 0.58 4.05 -0.54
C ASN A 83 0.48 3.74 0.95
N TYR A 84 1.24 2.77 1.44
CA TYR A 84 1.22 2.39 2.86
C TYR A 84 1.67 3.52 3.79
N VAL A 85 2.67 4.30 3.37
CA VAL A 85 3.14 5.45 4.14
C VAL A 85 2.10 6.56 4.19
N PHE A 86 1.38 6.83 3.10
CA PHE A 86 0.31 7.83 3.08
C PHE A 86 -0.90 7.42 3.93
N ILE A 87 -1.24 6.13 3.97
CA ILE A 87 -2.25 5.61 4.90
C ILE A 87 -1.84 5.89 6.34
N LEU A 88 -0.59 5.56 6.68
CA LEU A 88 -0.04 5.81 8.02
C LEU A 88 0.03 7.31 8.36
N LEU A 89 0.42 8.16 7.41
CA LEU A 89 0.43 9.61 7.61
C LEU A 89 -0.94 10.16 7.93
N GLY A 90 -1.99 9.71 7.24
CA GLY A 90 -3.35 10.13 7.54
C GLY A 90 -3.77 9.75 8.97
N VAL A 91 -3.40 8.55 9.43
CA VAL A 91 -3.61 8.11 10.81
C VAL A 91 -2.82 8.98 11.80
N LEU A 92 -1.53 9.19 11.56
CA LEU A 92 -0.67 9.97 12.45
C LEU A 92 -1.16 11.41 12.57
N ASN A 93 -1.56 12.02 11.45
CA ASN A 93 -2.14 13.35 11.44
C ASN A 93 -3.46 13.39 12.22
N HIS A 94 -4.34 12.40 12.06
CA HIS A 94 -5.58 12.32 12.83
C HIS A 94 -5.35 12.14 14.34
N LEU A 95 -4.24 11.50 14.72
CA LEU A 95 -3.78 11.39 16.11
C LEU A 95 -2.98 12.60 16.60
N SER A 96 -2.84 13.66 15.78
CA SER A 96 -2.01 14.84 16.06
C SER A 96 -0.53 14.53 16.31
N ILE A 97 -0.04 13.40 15.82
CA ILE A 97 1.37 13.02 15.86
C ILE A 97 2.04 13.61 14.63
N GLN A 98 2.97 14.55 14.84
CA GLN A 98 3.71 15.16 13.75
C GLN A 98 4.72 14.16 13.16
N PHE A 99 4.56 13.84 11.88
CA PHE A 99 5.53 13.08 11.12
C PHE A 99 6.23 14.01 10.12
N ASN A 100 7.56 14.04 10.17
CA ASN A 100 8.33 14.91 9.29
C ASN A 100 8.47 14.27 7.91
N ILE A 101 7.88 14.91 6.90
CA ILE A 101 7.86 14.49 5.49
C ILE A 101 9.26 14.20 4.94
N LYS A 102 10.31 14.85 5.47
CA LYS A 102 11.70 14.56 5.10
C LYS A 102 12.05 13.09 5.28
N HIS A 103 11.57 12.44 6.35
CA HIS A 103 11.80 11.01 6.58
C HIS A 103 11.15 10.15 5.51
N ILE A 104 9.96 10.52 5.02
CA ILE A 104 9.29 9.80 3.94
C ILE A 104 10.11 9.88 2.68
N PHE A 105 10.54 11.10 2.32
CA PHE A 105 11.39 11.29 1.16
C PHE A 105 12.66 10.45 1.27
N THR A 106 13.34 10.48 2.43
CA THR A 106 14.54 9.66 2.67
C THR A 106 14.26 8.16 2.54
N ILE A 107 13.18 7.64 3.14
CA ILE A 107 12.81 6.21 3.05
C ILE A 107 12.50 5.84 1.60
N MET A 108 11.75 6.66 0.87
CA MET A 108 11.37 6.37 -0.52
C MET A 108 12.55 6.47 -1.47
N THR A 109 13.42 7.47 -1.32
CA THR A 109 14.67 7.56 -2.08
C THR A 109 15.58 6.36 -1.78
N PHE A 110 15.64 5.91 -0.52
CA PHE A 110 16.38 4.72 -0.15
C PHE A 110 15.79 3.45 -0.80
N LEU A 111 14.48 3.24 -0.71
CA LEU A 111 13.80 2.10 -1.34
C LEU A 111 13.97 2.08 -2.85
N PHE A 112 13.89 3.23 -3.50
CA PHE A 112 14.17 3.38 -4.93
C PHE A 112 15.64 3.08 -5.25
N GLY A 113 16.57 3.63 -4.47
CA GLY A 113 18.01 3.43 -4.66
C GLY A 113 18.46 1.98 -4.50
N LEU A 114 17.84 1.22 -3.58
CA LEU A 114 18.11 -0.21 -3.41
C LEU A 114 17.94 -1.00 -4.72
N GLN A 115 17.08 -0.55 -5.62
CA GLN A 115 16.76 -1.22 -6.88
C GLN A 115 17.88 -1.11 -7.92
N PHE A 116 18.89 -0.29 -7.67
CA PHE A 116 20.07 -0.11 -8.52
C PHE A 116 21.32 -0.82 -7.98
N ILE A 117 21.24 -1.47 -6.82
CA ILE A 117 22.37 -2.21 -6.25
C ILE A 117 22.61 -3.50 -7.04
N ALA A 118 23.79 -3.63 -7.65
CA ALA A 118 24.15 -4.76 -8.51
C ALA A 118 23.95 -6.14 -7.85
N ALA A 119 24.20 -6.27 -6.55
CA ALA A 119 23.97 -7.51 -5.79
C ALA A 119 22.47 -7.91 -5.73
N LEU A 120 21.57 -6.92 -5.75
CA LEU A 120 20.11 -7.12 -5.81
C LEU A 120 19.60 -7.26 -7.25
N SER A 121 20.41 -6.90 -8.24
CA SER A 121 20.10 -7.07 -9.66
C SER A 121 20.36 -8.50 -10.17
N TYR A 122 21.13 -9.30 -9.43
CA TYR A 122 21.52 -10.65 -9.84
C TYR A 122 20.36 -11.66 -9.79
N SER A 123 19.39 -11.47 -8.90
CA SER A 123 18.19 -12.31 -8.80
C SER A 123 16.95 -11.48 -8.50
N PHE A 124 15.93 -11.66 -9.34
CA PHE A 124 14.60 -11.05 -9.17
C PHE A 124 13.95 -11.45 -7.84
N GLU A 125 14.16 -12.69 -7.38
CA GLU A 125 13.64 -13.19 -6.11
C GLU A 125 14.24 -12.46 -4.92
N VAL A 126 15.57 -12.22 -4.94
CA VAL A 126 16.27 -11.49 -3.88
C VAL A 126 15.74 -10.06 -3.81
N ARG A 127 15.52 -9.43 -4.96
CA ARG A 127 14.96 -8.07 -5.05
C ARG A 127 13.54 -7.99 -4.47
N ILE A 128 12.65 -8.91 -4.85
CA ILE A 128 11.28 -8.98 -4.30
C ILE A 128 11.32 -9.25 -2.80
N THR A 129 12.18 -10.15 -2.35
CA THR A 129 12.29 -10.52 -0.94
C THR A 129 12.73 -9.32 -0.10
N VAL A 130 13.80 -8.63 -0.51
CA VAL A 130 14.30 -7.44 0.19
C VAL A 130 13.24 -6.35 0.21
N PHE A 131 12.58 -6.07 -0.92
CA PHE A 131 11.52 -5.09 -0.98
C PHE A 131 10.34 -5.45 -0.05
N THR A 132 9.91 -6.71 -0.06
CA THR A 132 8.82 -7.21 0.79
C THR A 132 9.16 -7.06 2.26
N LEU A 133 10.40 -7.39 2.66
CA LEU A 133 10.88 -7.16 4.04
C LEU A 133 10.86 -5.68 4.42
N CYS A 134 11.27 -4.79 3.52
CA CYS A 134 11.17 -3.35 3.77
C CYS A 134 9.72 -2.89 3.97
N VAL A 135 8.79 -3.34 3.13
CA VAL A 135 7.36 -3.04 3.27
C VAL A 135 6.80 -3.61 4.58
N MET A 136 7.19 -4.82 4.95
CA MET A 136 6.80 -5.42 6.24
C MET A 136 7.25 -4.58 7.43
N ILE A 137 8.46 -3.99 7.38
CA ILE A 137 8.92 -3.07 8.44
C ILE A 137 8.01 -1.83 8.51
N ILE A 138 7.67 -1.23 7.36
CA ILE A 138 6.74 -0.08 7.31
C ILE A 138 5.39 -0.46 7.93
N LYS A 139 4.87 -1.64 7.57
CA LYS A 139 3.61 -2.18 8.10
C LYS A 139 3.67 -2.43 9.61
N LEU A 140 4.73 -3.05 10.11
CA LEU A 140 4.92 -3.29 11.54
C LEU A 140 4.96 -1.98 12.33
N VAL A 141 5.67 -0.97 11.82
CA VAL A 141 5.68 0.37 12.41
C VAL A 141 4.28 0.98 12.41
N GLY A 142 3.54 0.85 11.30
CA GLY A 142 2.16 1.34 11.21
C GLY A 142 1.20 0.66 12.20
N ILE A 143 1.28 -0.68 12.32
CA ILE A 143 0.50 -1.48 13.27
C ILE A 143 0.83 -1.08 14.71
N TYR A 144 2.12 -0.92 15.03
CA TYR A 144 2.56 -0.47 16.35
C TYR A 144 1.98 0.91 16.70
N LEU A 145 2.03 1.86 15.76
CA LEU A 145 1.49 3.21 15.95
C LEU A 145 -0.04 3.20 16.09
N LEU A 146 -0.75 2.39 15.29
CA LEU A 146 -2.19 2.19 15.42
C LEU A 146 -2.56 1.58 16.77
N TYR A 147 -1.81 0.58 17.24
CA TYR A 147 -2.01 -0.02 18.56
C TYR A 147 -1.84 1.00 19.68
N GLN A 148 -0.80 1.83 19.62
CA GLN A 148 -0.59 2.91 20.57
C GLN A 148 -1.74 3.93 20.52
N GLY A 149 -2.22 4.30 19.33
CA GLY A 149 -3.37 5.17 19.15
C GLY A 149 -4.66 4.60 19.77
N ILE A 150 -4.94 3.32 19.57
CA ILE A 150 -6.09 2.62 20.17
C ILE A 150 -5.98 2.63 21.70
N LYS A 151 -4.81 2.25 22.23
CA LYS A 151 -4.58 2.11 23.67
C LYS A 151 -4.65 3.43 24.41
N HIS A 152 -3.99 4.46 23.90
CA HIS A 152 -3.89 5.75 24.58
C HIS A 152 -5.16 6.59 24.46
N ALA A 153 -5.85 6.53 23.32
CA ALA A 153 -7.03 7.37 23.08
C ALA A 153 -8.38 6.64 23.28
N LYS A 154 -8.37 5.33 23.63
CA LYS A 154 -9.56 4.46 23.68
C LYS A 154 -10.41 4.50 22.40
N ARG A 155 -9.78 4.76 21.26
CA ARG A 155 -10.44 4.98 19.96
C ARG A 155 -10.67 3.65 19.24
N LEU A 156 -11.68 2.90 19.69
CA LEU A 156 -12.05 1.59 19.10
C LEU A 156 -12.40 1.68 17.60
N HIS A 157 -12.73 2.87 17.08
CA HIS A 157 -12.99 3.09 15.66
C HIS A 157 -11.77 2.84 14.75
N TYR A 158 -10.55 2.74 15.29
CA TYR A 158 -9.37 2.31 14.54
C TYR A 158 -9.21 0.79 14.42
N LEU A 159 -9.98 0.00 15.18
CA LEU A 159 -9.86 -1.45 15.19
C LEU A 159 -10.01 -2.08 13.80
N PRO A 160 -10.95 -1.65 12.92
CA PRO A 160 -11.03 -2.18 11.57
C PRO A 160 -9.72 -1.98 10.79
N LEU A 161 -9.15 -0.77 10.83
CA LEU A 161 -7.90 -0.46 10.15
C LEU A 161 -6.73 -1.28 10.70
N PHE A 162 -6.67 -1.45 12.03
CA PHE A 162 -5.66 -2.28 12.68
C PHE A 162 -5.74 -3.75 12.25
N ILE A 163 -6.94 -4.33 12.20
CA ILE A 163 -7.14 -5.71 11.74
C ILE A 163 -6.73 -5.86 10.27
N ILE A 164 -7.12 -4.92 9.42
CA ILE A 164 -6.77 -4.92 7.99
C ILE A 164 -5.24 -4.89 7.81
N GLU A 165 -4.54 -4.02 8.55
CA GLU A 165 -3.08 -3.93 8.49
C GLU A 165 -2.39 -5.22 8.95
N ILE A 166 -2.90 -5.91 9.97
CA ILE A 166 -2.41 -7.23 10.39
C ILE A 166 -2.61 -8.29 9.30
N LEU A 167 -3.80 -8.33 8.69
CA LEU A 167 -4.09 -9.29 7.62
C LEU A 167 -3.16 -9.10 6.42
N VAL A 168 -2.88 -7.85 6.05
CA VAL A 168 -1.93 -7.52 4.97
C VAL A 168 -0.51 -7.91 5.36
N LEU A 169 -0.09 -7.67 6.60
CA LEU A 169 1.23 -8.12 7.07
C LEU A 169 1.35 -9.64 6.98
N LEU A 170 0.30 -10.38 7.35
CA LEU A 170 0.25 -11.84 7.23
C LEU A 170 0.33 -12.29 5.76
N GLN A 171 -0.39 -11.61 4.87
CA GLN A 171 -0.31 -11.85 3.42
C GLN A 171 1.12 -11.61 2.88
N LEU A 172 1.78 -10.52 3.29
CA LEU A 172 3.17 -10.23 2.91
C LEU A 172 4.15 -11.28 3.46
N MET A 173 3.95 -11.74 4.70
CA MET A 173 4.72 -12.83 5.29
C MET A 173 4.57 -14.13 4.49
N LEU A 174 3.34 -14.52 4.17
CA LEU A 174 3.07 -15.71 3.35
C LEU A 174 3.73 -15.56 1.97
N ARG A 175 3.59 -14.39 1.32
CA ARG A 175 4.24 -14.11 0.04
C ARG A 175 5.77 -14.27 0.13
N ALA A 176 6.41 -13.69 1.14
CA ALA A 176 7.86 -13.81 1.34
C ALA A 176 8.31 -15.27 1.56
N ILE A 177 7.54 -16.05 2.34
CA ILE A 177 7.78 -17.48 2.56
C ILE A 177 7.66 -18.23 1.24
N PHE A 178 6.56 -18.09 0.51
CA PHE A 178 6.35 -18.78 -0.75
C PHE A 178 7.35 -18.38 -1.82
N THR A 179 7.77 -17.11 -1.90
CA THR A 179 8.83 -16.66 -2.81
C THR A 179 10.16 -17.36 -2.54
N ARG A 180 10.42 -17.81 -1.30
CA ARG A 180 11.66 -18.52 -0.96
C ARG A 180 11.61 -20.02 -1.19
N PHE A 181 10.42 -20.63 -1.08
CA PHE A 181 10.23 -22.09 -1.21
C PHE A 181 9.74 -22.53 -2.59
N ALA A 182 9.19 -21.62 -3.38
CA ALA A 182 8.78 -21.92 -4.74
C ALA A 182 10.01 -22.13 -5.63
N GLU A 183 9.99 -23.20 -6.43
CA GLU A 183 10.91 -23.31 -7.57
C GLU A 183 10.62 -22.12 -8.51
N VAL A 184 11.69 -21.53 -9.06
CA VAL A 184 11.71 -20.27 -9.85
C VAL A 184 10.54 -20.13 -10.85
N GLY A 185 10.01 -21.24 -11.39
CA GLY A 185 8.88 -21.26 -12.33
C GLY A 185 7.50 -20.92 -11.73
N TYR A 186 7.24 -21.20 -10.45
CA TYR A 186 5.91 -21.04 -9.84
C TYR A 186 5.52 -19.58 -9.56
N ILE A 187 6.51 -18.71 -9.37
CA ILE A 187 6.30 -17.27 -9.08
C ILE A 187 6.09 -16.49 -10.39
N ILE A 188 6.68 -16.97 -11.49
CA ILE A 188 6.72 -16.28 -12.78
C ILE A 188 5.45 -16.52 -13.61
N GLU A 189 4.70 -17.60 -13.36
CA GLU A 189 3.42 -17.81 -14.06
C GLU A 189 2.37 -16.77 -13.64
N PRO A 190 1.96 -15.86 -14.55
CA PRO A 190 1.01 -14.79 -14.23
C PRO A 190 -0.35 -15.34 -13.82
N ASN A 191 -0.72 -16.50 -14.40
CA ASN A 191 -1.97 -17.20 -14.15
C ASN A 191 -1.88 -18.18 -12.96
N HIS A 192 -0.83 -18.11 -12.15
CA HIS A 192 -0.73 -18.99 -11.00
C HIS A 192 -1.76 -18.58 -9.91
N PRO A 193 -2.51 -19.52 -9.30
CA PRO A 193 -3.57 -19.21 -8.33
C PRO A 193 -3.09 -18.38 -7.14
N ILE A 194 -1.84 -18.53 -6.72
CA ILE A 194 -1.24 -17.75 -5.62
C ILE A 194 -1.10 -16.27 -6.01
N ASN A 195 -0.70 -15.99 -7.25
CA ASN A 195 -0.58 -14.63 -7.75
C ASN A 195 -1.98 -13.99 -7.84
N THR A 196 -2.95 -14.69 -8.45
CA THR A 196 -4.36 -14.26 -8.50
C THR A 196 -4.94 -13.96 -7.11
N ALA A 197 -4.71 -14.85 -6.13
CA ALA A 197 -5.17 -14.64 -4.75
C ALA A 197 -4.51 -13.41 -4.10
N GLY A 198 -3.22 -13.15 -4.39
CA GLY A 198 -2.52 -11.94 -3.96
C GLY A 198 -3.18 -10.66 -4.50
N TRP A 199 -3.41 -10.58 -5.81
CA TRP A 199 -4.08 -9.43 -6.43
C TRP A 199 -5.50 -9.20 -5.87
N LEU A 200 -6.27 -10.27 -5.67
CA LEU A 200 -7.61 -10.19 -5.08
C LEU A 200 -7.56 -9.68 -3.63
N ALA A 201 -6.56 -10.11 -2.85
CA ALA A 201 -6.38 -9.64 -1.49
C ALA A 201 -5.98 -8.15 -1.46
N ASP A 202 -5.16 -7.69 -2.40
CA ASP A 202 -4.81 -6.27 -2.53
C ASP A 202 -6.02 -5.40 -2.94
N ILE A 203 -6.87 -5.91 -3.83
CA ILE A 203 -8.16 -5.30 -4.20
C ILE A 203 -9.09 -5.19 -2.98
N LEU A 204 -9.19 -6.27 -2.20
CA LEU A 204 -9.99 -6.30 -0.97
C LEU A 204 -9.44 -5.30 0.05
N TYR A 205 -8.11 -5.22 0.19
CA TYR A 205 -7.44 -4.27 1.07
C TYR A 205 -7.82 -2.83 0.75
N ILE A 206 -7.70 -2.39 -0.52
CA ILE A 206 -8.03 -1.02 -0.93
C ILE A 206 -9.48 -0.68 -0.57
N SER A 207 -10.39 -1.62 -0.82
CA SER A 207 -11.81 -1.47 -0.50
C SER A 207 -12.03 -1.31 1.00
N MET A 208 -11.47 -2.23 1.80
CA MET A 208 -11.63 -2.23 3.25
C MET A 208 -10.97 -1.01 3.92
N VAL A 209 -9.77 -0.61 3.48
CA VAL A 209 -9.09 0.58 3.99
C VAL A 209 -9.90 1.83 3.70
N SER A 210 -10.46 1.97 2.50
CA SER A 210 -11.31 3.12 2.15
C SER A 210 -12.47 3.27 3.13
N PHE A 211 -13.19 2.18 3.42
CA PHE A 211 -14.27 2.20 4.40
C PHE A 211 -13.77 2.48 5.83
N ALA A 212 -12.67 1.86 6.25
CA ALA A 212 -12.10 2.05 7.58
C ALA A 212 -11.69 3.52 7.81
N CYS A 213 -11.03 4.14 6.84
CA CYS A 213 -10.64 5.55 6.85
C CYS A 213 -11.85 6.48 7.05
N VAL A 214 -12.96 6.23 6.34
CA VAL A 214 -14.20 7.02 6.52
C VAL A 214 -14.79 6.82 7.92
N ILE A 215 -14.85 5.58 8.41
CA ILE A 215 -15.38 5.24 9.73
C ILE A 215 -14.61 5.96 10.83
N VAL A 216 -13.27 5.98 10.74
CA VAL A 216 -12.38 6.64 11.71
C VAL A 216 -12.77 8.11 11.89
N ILE A 217 -12.96 8.85 10.81
CA ILE A 217 -13.29 10.28 10.88
C ILE A 217 -14.73 10.52 11.33
N MET A 218 -15.69 9.76 10.78
CA MET A 218 -17.12 9.96 11.06
C MET A 218 -17.45 9.68 12.53
N LYS A 219 -16.86 8.63 13.11
CA LYS A 219 -17.08 8.29 14.54
C LYS A 219 -16.42 9.28 15.48
N ASP A 220 -15.26 9.83 15.15
CA ASP A 220 -14.59 10.84 15.98
C ASP A 220 -15.41 12.15 16.01
N LYS A 221 -15.93 12.57 14.84
CA LYS A 221 -16.82 13.74 14.76
C LYS A 221 -18.08 13.55 15.60
N HIS A 222 -18.75 12.40 15.48
CA HIS A 222 -19.95 12.10 16.26
C HIS A 222 -19.68 12.06 17.77
N SER A 223 -18.55 11.49 18.21
CA SER A 223 -18.17 11.49 19.62
C SER A 223 -17.89 12.89 20.16
N ASN A 224 -17.29 13.77 19.35
CA ASN A 224 -17.02 15.15 19.74
C ASN A 224 -18.28 16.00 19.81
N ASP A 225 -19.27 15.75 18.94
CA ASP A 225 -20.56 16.45 18.97
C ASP A 225 -21.40 16.07 20.21
N ILE A 226 -21.38 14.80 20.63
CA ILE A 226 -22.06 14.35 21.87
C ILE A 226 -21.44 15.00 23.11
N ASN A 227 -20.11 15.13 23.16
CA ASN A 227 -19.41 15.73 24.32
C ASN A 227 -19.56 17.26 24.41
N ARG A 228 -20.18 17.91 23.43
CA ARG A 228 -20.44 19.36 23.40
C ARG A 228 -21.87 19.73 23.77
N LEU A 229 -22.75 18.74 23.97
CA LEU A 229 -24.13 18.89 24.45
C LEU A 229 -24.19 18.61 25.96
#